data_AF-A0A060JEK7-F1
#
_entry.id   AF-A0A060JEK7-F1
#
_cell.length_a   1.000
_cell.length_b   1.000
_cell.length_c   1.000
_cell.angle_alpha   90.00
_cell.angle_beta   90.00
_cell.angle_gamma   90.00
#
_symmetry.space_group_name_H-M   'P 1'
#
loop_
_entity.id
_entity.type
_entity.pdbx_description
1 polymer ?
#
loop_
_entity_poly.entity_id
_entity_poly.type
_entity_poly.pdbx_seq_one_letter_code
_entity_poly.pdbx_strand_id
1 'polypeptide(L)'
;MINWNSLILVAIVAIGSSVGLVTVFSLGMRLLTNAQNINQHTKKKDGVKVSEAINRIGAYLMFTICGSAVLYGIYLIVPYFHLDK
;
A
#
# COMPACT_ATOMS: atom_id res chain seq x y z
N MET A 1 -3.21 36.22 -13.97
CA MET A 1 -3.38 35.26 -15.08
C MET A 1 -3.26 33.87 -14.45
N ILE A 2 -4.21 32.96 -14.68
CA ILE A 2 -4.25 31.69 -13.95
C ILE A 2 -3.13 30.76 -14.47
N ASN A 3 -2.36 30.16 -13.57
CA ASN A 3 -1.29 29.22 -13.93
C ASN A 3 -1.90 27.85 -14.23
N TRP A 4 -2.41 27.68 -15.45
CA TRP A 4 -2.95 26.41 -15.95
C TRP A 4 -1.99 25.23 -15.76
N ASN A 5 -0.68 25.49 -15.82
CA ASN A 5 0.36 24.48 -15.60
C ASN A 5 0.36 23.91 -14.16
N SER A 6 0.14 24.76 -13.14
CA SER A 6 0.11 24.32 -11.74
C SER A 6 -1.11 23.45 -11.44
N LEU A 7 -2.25 23.75 -12.06
CA LEU A 7 -3.48 22.96 -11.91
C LEU A 7 -3.31 21.56 -12.51
N ILE A 8 -2.70 21.46 -13.68
CA ILE A 8 -2.42 20.18 -14.35
C ILE A 8 -1.44 19.33 -13.53
N LEU A 9 -0.41 19.94 -12.95
CA LEU A 9 0.55 19.24 -12.09
C LEU A 9 -0.15 18.57 -10.90
N VAL A 10 -0.98 19.31 -10.16
CA VAL A 10 -1.71 18.77 -9.00
C VAL A 10 -2.69 17.68 -9.42
N ALA A 11 -3.40 17.87 -10.53
CA ALA A 11 -4.33 16.87 -11.06
C ALA A 11 -3.63 15.54 -11.35
N ILE A 12 -2.47 15.57 -12.03
CA ILE A 12 -1.71 14.38 -12.36
C ILE A 12 -1.14 13.73 -11.10
N VAL A 13 -0.61 14.50 -10.15
CA VAL A 13 -0.09 13.98 -8.87
C VAL A 13 -1.20 13.31 -8.05
N ALA A 14 -2.38 13.91 -7.98
CA ALA A 14 -3.53 13.35 -7.25
C ALA A 14 -4.03 12.03 -7.89
N ILE A 15 -4.12 11.98 -9.22
CA ILE A 15 -4.54 10.77 -9.94
C ILE A 15 -3.46 9.69 -9.82
N GLY A 16 -2.19 10.04 -10.06
CA GLY A 16 -1.07 9.11 -9.99
C GLY A 16 -0.88 8.48 -8.60
N SER A 17 -0.99 9.29 -7.54
CA SER A 17 -0.94 8.79 -6.17
C SER A 17 -2.11 7.86 -5.84
N SER A 18 -3.34 8.23 -6.26
CA SER A 18 -4.52 7.39 -6.06
C SER A 18 -4.39 6.03 -6.75
N VAL A 19 -3.98 6.01 -8.03
CA VAL A 19 -3.78 4.77 -8.79
C VAL A 19 -2.65 3.93 -8.19
N GLY A 20 -1.54 4.56 -7.78
CA GLY A 20 -0.42 3.88 -7.13
C GLY A 20 -0.84 3.18 -5.84
N LEU A 21 -1.57 3.87 -4.96
CA LEU A 21 -2.05 3.29 -3.70
C LEU A 21 -3.04 2.13 -3.94
N VAL A 22 -3.99 2.31 -4.86
CA VAL A 22 -5.01 1.28 -5.16
C VAL A 22 -4.39 0.02 -5.77
N THR A 23 -3.38 0.17 -6.64
CA THR A 23 -2.69 -0.97 -7.25
C THR A 23 -1.86 -1.76 -6.24
N VAL A 24 -1.09 -1.07 -5.38
CA VAL A 24 -0.33 -1.70 -4.29
C VAL A 24 -1.27 -2.41 -3.31
N PHE A 25 -2.38 -1.77 -2.93
CA PHE A 25 -3.38 -2.36 -2.04
C PHE A 25 -4.03 -3.61 -2.66
N SER A 26 -4.42 -3.54 -3.94
CA SER A 26 -5.01 -4.68 -4.65
C SER A 26 -4.04 -5.84 -4.79
N LEU A 27 -2.75 -5.56 -5.03
CA LEU A 27 -1.70 -6.59 -5.06
C LEU A 27 -1.48 -7.22 -3.67
N GLY A 28 -1.49 -6.43 -2.60
CA GLY A 28 -1.40 -6.93 -1.22
C GLY A 28 -2.56 -7.88 -0.87
N MET A 29 -3.79 -7.49 -1.22
CA MET A 29 -4.99 -8.34 -1.05
C MET A 29 -4.89 -9.63 -1.86
N ARG A 30 -4.39 -9.57 -3.10
CA ARG A 30 -4.19 -10.76 -3.93
C ARG A 30 -3.15 -11.71 -3.35
N LEU A 31 -2.06 -11.19 -2.79
CA LEU A 31 -1.03 -11.97 -2.11
C LEU A 31 -1.61 -12.67 -0.86
N LEU A 32 -2.41 -11.95 -0.08
CA LEU A 32 -3.09 -12.48 1.12
C LEU A 32 -4.10 -13.58 0.78
N THR A 33 -4.92 -13.39 -0.26
CA THR A 33 -5.87 -14.41 -0.73
C THR A 33 -5.15 -15.66 -1.23
N ASN A 34 -4.02 -15.51 -1.91
CA ASN A 34 -3.18 -16.64 -2.31
C ASN A 34 -2.62 -17.40 -1.09
N ALA A 35 -2.29 -16.69 0.00
CA ALA A 35 -1.89 -17.32 1.26
C ALA A 35 -3.02 -18.14 1.87
N GLN A 36 -4.22 -17.54 1.94
CA GLN A 36 -5.39 -18.15 2.56
C GLN A 36 -5.85 -19.42 1.83
N ASN A 37 -5.76 -19.45 0.49
CA ASN A 37 -6.18 -20.62 -0.30
C ASN A 37 -5.26 -21.85 -0.07
N ILE A 38 -3.97 -21.64 0.19
CA ILE A 38 -3.00 -22.72 0.48
C ILE A 38 -3.30 -23.37 1.86
N ASN A 39 -3.84 -22.59 2.81
CA ASN A 39 -4.15 -23.06 4.17
C ASN A 39 -5.40 -23.94 4.24
N GLN A 40 -6.35 -23.70 3.35
CA GLN A 40 -7.61 -24.45 3.27
C GLN A 40 -7.38 -25.90 2.79
N HIS A 41 -6.39 -26.11 1.91
CA HIS A 41 -6.12 -27.40 1.30
C HIS A 41 -5.09 -28.27 2.05
N THR A 42 -4.31 -27.71 2.99
CA THR A 42 -3.13 -28.42 3.53
C THR A 42 -3.12 -28.50 5.06
N LYS A 43 -4.10 -29.19 5.65
CA LYS A 43 -4.14 -29.43 7.10
C LYS A 43 -3.14 -30.49 7.63
N LYS A 44 -2.18 -30.99 6.82
CA LYS A 44 -1.40 -32.21 7.16
C LYS A 44 0.09 -32.28 6.81
N LYS A 45 0.79 -31.21 6.42
CA LYS A 45 2.26 -31.24 6.20
C LYS A 45 2.97 -30.03 6.81
N ASP A 46 3.87 -30.28 7.77
CA ASP A 46 4.63 -29.27 8.52
C ASP A 46 5.51 -28.34 7.64
N GLY A 47 5.86 -28.74 6.42
CA GLY A 47 6.63 -27.90 5.48
C GLY A 47 5.87 -26.72 4.86
N VAL A 48 4.53 -26.69 4.97
CA VAL A 48 3.68 -25.66 4.31
C VAL A 48 3.47 -24.42 5.21
N LYS A 49 3.72 -24.55 6.51
CA LYS A 49 3.60 -23.44 7.49
C LYS A 49 4.56 -22.29 7.20
N VAL A 50 5.76 -22.57 6.68
CA VAL A 50 6.76 -21.54 6.35
C VAL A 50 6.32 -20.71 5.14
N SER A 51 5.75 -21.35 4.13
CA SER A 51 5.22 -20.65 2.94
C SER A 51 3.99 -19.79 3.28
N GLU A 52 3.11 -20.30 4.16
CA GLU A 52 2.00 -19.53 4.72
C GLU A 52 2.48 -18.29 5.50
N ALA A 53 3.48 -18.47 6.36
CA ALA A 53 4.04 -17.38 7.15
C ALA A 53 4.70 -16.31 6.27
N ILE A 54 5.50 -16.71 5.28
CA ILE A 54 6.13 -15.78 4.34
C ILE A 54 5.08 -14.97 3.57
N ASN A 55 4.00 -15.60 3.12
CA ASN A 55 2.98 -14.92 2.34
C ASN A 55 2.11 -13.98 3.21
N ARG A 56 1.87 -14.33 4.49
CA ARG A 56 1.25 -13.42 5.48
C ARG A 56 2.15 -12.24 5.83
N ILE A 57 3.44 -12.49 6.04
CA ILE A 57 4.44 -11.44 6.34
C ILE A 57 4.60 -10.52 5.14
N GLY A 58 4.63 -11.07 3.92
CA GLY A 58 4.67 -10.30 2.67
C GLY A 58 3.44 -9.39 2.51
N ALA A 59 2.25 -9.90 2.81
CA ALA A 59 1.03 -9.08 2.80
C ALA A 59 1.08 -7.97 3.87
N TYR A 60 1.52 -8.28 5.10
CA TYR A 60 1.66 -7.30 6.17
C TYR A 60 2.70 -6.22 5.83
N LEU A 61 3.85 -6.60 5.26
CA LEU A 61 4.88 -5.67 4.80
C LEU A 61 4.31 -4.72 3.75
N MET A 62 3.62 -5.24 2.73
CA MET A 62 3.02 -4.41 1.68
C MET A 62 1.97 -3.45 2.25
N PHE A 63 1.17 -3.91 3.21
CA PHE A 63 0.21 -3.07 3.93
C PHE A 63 0.89 -1.99 4.77
N THR A 64 1.96 -2.33 5.48
CA THR A 64 2.73 -1.35 6.27
C THR A 64 3.40 -0.32 5.38
N ILE A 65 3.97 -0.72 4.25
CA ILE A 65 4.57 0.23 3.28
C ILE A 65 3.50 1.17 2.71
N CYS A 66 2.34 0.63 2.34
CA CYS A 66 1.22 1.44 1.85
C CYS A 66 0.69 2.40 2.93
N GLY A 67 0.51 1.92 4.17
CA GLY A 67 0.12 2.74 5.31
C GLY A 67 1.13 3.85 5.61
N SER A 68 2.43 3.54 5.57
CA SER A 68 3.51 4.52 5.73
C SER A 68 3.49 5.59 4.63
N ALA A 69 3.25 5.19 3.38
CA ALA A 69 3.15 6.14 2.27
C ALA A 69 1.95 7.09 2.44
N VAL A 70 0.80 6.58 2.90
CA VAL A 70 -0.37 7.41 3.21
C VAL A 70 -0.10 8.35 4.38
N LEU A 71 0.50 7.85 5.46
CA LEU A 71 0.89 8.67 6.62
C LEU A 71 1.86 9.78 6.21
N TYR A 72 2.82 9.48 5.33
CA TYR A 72 3.74 10.48 4.78
C TYR A 72 3.02 11.53 3.93
N GLY A 73 2.01 11.13 3.14
CA GLY A 73 1.14 12.05 2.43
C GLY A 73 0.35 12.98 3.36
N ILE A 74 -0.24 12.43 4.43
CA ILE A 74 -0.97 13.20 5.45
C ILE A 74 -0.03 14.17 6.17
N TYR A 75 1.17 13.70 6.53
CA TYR A 75 2.23 14.51 7.12
C TYR A 75 2.49 15.73 6.22
N LEU A 76 2.67 15.55 4.90
CA LEU A 76 2.96 16.65 3.95
C LEU A 76 1.79 17.61 3.72
N ILE A 77 0.54 17.13 3.81
CA ILE A 77 -0.66 17.96 3.63
C ILE A 77 -0.89 18.86 4.85
N VAL A 78 -0.57 18.38 6.05
CA VAL A 78 -0.80 19.11 7.29
C VAL A 78 0.41 20.03 7.57
N PRO A 79 0.28 21.35 7.38
CA PRO A 79 1.40 22.29 7.51
C PRO A 79 1.98 22.33 8.93
N TYR A 80 1.16 22.02 9.94
CA TYR A 80 1.56 21.97 11.35
C TYR A 80 2.66 20.95 11.68
N PHE A 81 2.86 19.92 10.85
CA PHE A 81 3.82 18.87 11.16
C PHE A 81 5.16 19.02 10.43
N HIS A 82 5.23 19.82 9.36
CA HIS A 82 6.44 19.98 8.53
C HIS A 82 6.98 21.39 8.41
N LEU A 83 6.19 22.39 8.80
CA LEU A 83 6.57 23.79 8.77
C LEU A 83 6.69 24.29 10.20
N ASP A 84 7.73 23.83 10.92
CA ASP A 84 8.26 24.59 12.03
C ASP A 84 9.35 25.52 11.48
N LYS A 85 8.94 26.78 11.26
CA LYS A 85 9.67 27.98 10.80
C LYS A 85 9.31 28.52 9.41
#